data_AF-A0A1F9Q7B2-F1
#
_entry.id   AF-A0A1F9Q7B2-F1
#
_cell.length_a   1.000
_cell.length_b   1.000
_cell.length_c   1.000
_cell.angle_alpha   90.00
_cell.angle_beta   90.00
_cell.angle_gamma   90.00
#
_symmetry.space_group_name_H-M   'P 1'
#
loop_
_entity.id
_entity.type
_entity.pdbx_description
1 polymer ?
#
loop_
_entity_poly.entity_id
_entity_poly.type
_entity_poly.pdbx_seq_one_letter_code
_entity_poly.pdbx_strand_id
1 'polypeptide(L)'
;MKTRGRPGQTLVEVVMATVIAAMTASAVFSVVLSSFVADARADKRDAAAMALRQAQQALKVYVSVAPSDPNYSPGAVPGRWAADPSGQWALRNGNHTITSLLADTPIENGGSFTYNVASYDCGFGLGSPPDYPLACKRVTFQLSYTD
;
A
#
# COMPACT_ATOMS: atom_id res chain seq x y z
N MET A 1 -57.83 -35.72 27.47
CA MET A 1 -56.55 -35.17 26.94
C MET A 1 -55.41 -35.77 27.74
N LYS A 2 -54.55 -36.59 27.12
CA LYS A 2 -53.43 -37.26 27.80
C LYS A 2 -52.18 -36.41 27.58
N THR A 3 -51.78 -35.62 28.57
CA THR A 3 -50.54 -34.84 28.53
C THR A 3 -49.36 -35.81 28.64
N ARG A 4 -48.58 -35.93 27.56
CA ARG A 4 -47.36 -36.73 27.53
C ARG A 4 -46.33 -36.04 28.44
N GLY A 5 -45.99 -36.65 29.57
CA GLY A 5 -44.92 -36.16 30.46
C GLY A 5 -43.57 -36.20 29.75
N ARG A 6 -42.81 -35.11 29.79
CA ARG A 6 -41.47 -35.03 29.22
C ARG A 6 -40.49 -35.82 30.10
N PRO A 7 -39.60 -36.65 29.55
CA PRO A 7 -38.55 -37.30 30.32
C PRO A 7 -37.67 -36.25 31.00
N GLY A 8 -37.35 -36.43 32.28
CA GLY A 8 -36.51 -35.51 33.04
C GLY A 8 -35.08 -35.49 32.50
N GLN A 9 -34.53 -34.30 32.26
CA GLN A 9 -33.13 -34.13 31.87
C GLN A 9 -32.19 -34.48 33.03
N THR A 10 -31.12 -35.22 32.73
CA THR A 10 -30.06 -35.48 33.70
C THR A 10 -29.06 -34.32 33.71
N LEU A 11 -28.50 -34.00 34.88
CA LEU A 11 -27.49 -32.94 35.03
C LEU A 11 -26.29 -33.13 34.07
N VAL A 12 -25.89 -34.37 33.84
CA VAL A 12 -24.79 -34.74 32.93
C VAL A 12 -25.08 -34.35 31.49
N GLU A 13 -26.32 -34.55 31.03
CA GLU A 13 -26.74 -34.23 29.66
C GLU A 13 -26.71 -32.71 29.41
N VAL A 14 -27.16 -31.91 30.38
CA VAL A 14 -27.12 -30.45 30.30
C VAL A 14 -25.67 -29.95 30.30
N VAL A 15 -24.81 -30.51 31.15
CA VAL A 15 -23.38 -30.13 31.22
C VAL A 15 -22.64 -30.50 29.93
N MET A 16 -22.90 -31.68 29.36
CA MET A 16 -22.31 -32.03 28.07
C MET A 16 -22.82 -31.14 26.94
N ALA A 17 -24.12 -30.83 26.91
CA ALA A 17 -24.68 -29.92 25.93
C ALA A 17 -24.08 -28.52 26.02
N THR A 18 -23.84 -27.99 27.23
CA THR A 18 -23.21 -26.67 27.40
C THR A 18 -21.75 -26.65 27.00
N VAL A 19 -20.98 -27.71 27.30
CA VAL A 19 -19.58 -27.84 26.85
C VAL A 19 -19.49 -27.90 25.33
N ILE A 20 -20.34 -28.70 24.69
CA ILE A 20 -20.39 -28.79 23.22
C ILE A 20 -20.78 -27.43 22.62
N ALA A 21 -21.78 -26.74 23.19
CA ALA A 21 -22.18 -25.41 22.73
C ALA A 21 -21.07 -24.35 22.90
N ALA A 22 -20.30 -24.40 24.00
CA ALA A 22 -19.18 -23.50 24.22
C ALA A 22 -18.02 -23.75 23.23
N MET A 23 -17.71 -25.02 22.94
CA MET A 23 -16.70 -25.38 21.95
C MET A 23 -17.09 -24.95 20.53
N THR A 24 -18.34 -25.16 20.13
CA THR A 24 -18.80 -24.74 18.80
C THR A 24 -18.86 -23.21 18.68
N ALA A 25 -19.31 -22.50 19.72
CA ALA A 25 -19.34 -21.04 19.71
C ALA A 25 -17.94 -20.41 19.60
N SER A 26 -16.96 -20.92 20.35
CA SER A 26 -15.56 -20.44 20.28
C SER A 26 -14.90 -20.73 18.93
N ALA A 27 -15.17 -21.89 18.34
CA ALA A 27 -14.69 -22.23 17.01
C ALA A 27 -15.25 -21.28 15.94
N VAL A 28 -16.56 -21.03 15.96
CA VAL A 28 -17.20 -20.09 15.00
C VAL A 28 -16.66 -18.68 15.18
N PHE A 29 -16.54 -18.19 16.42
CA PHE A 29 -16.01 -16.86 16.68
C PHE A 29 -14.56 -16.71 16.20
N SER A 30 -13.74 -17.74 16.40
CA SER A 30 -12.35 -17.74 15.93
C SER A 30 -12.25 -17.67 14.40
N VAL A 31 -13.09 -18.41 13.69
CA VAL A 31 -13.15 -18.38 12.22
C VAL A 31 -13.59 -17.00 11.74
N VAL A 32 -14.66 -16.46 12.32
CA VAL A 32 -15.21 -15.15 11.93
C VAL A 32 -14.19 -14.02 12.17
N LEU A 33 -13.54 -14.00 13.34
CA LEU A 33 -12.50 -13.01 13.63
C LEU A 33 -11.30 -13.13 12.67
N SER A 34 -10.90 -14.36 12.36
CA SER A 34 -9.81 -14.62 11.42
C SER A 34 -10.13 -14.11 10.01
N SER A 35 -11.37 -14.26 9.55
CA SER A 35 -11.81 -13.72 8.25
C SER A 35 -11.74 -12.20 8.21
N PHE A 36 -12.22 -11.50 9.25
CA PHE A 36 -12.17 -10.03 9.28
C PHE A 36 -10.74 -9.47 9.26
N VAL A 37 -9.81 -10.09 9.99
CA VAL A 37 -8.40 -9.68 9.97
C VAL A 37 -7.77 -9.96 8.60
N ALA A 38 -8.14 -11.07 7.96
CA ALA A 38 -7.64 -11.41 6.62
C ALA A 38 -8.13 -10.41 5.56
N ASP A 39 -9.41 -10.03 5.60
CA ASP A 39 -10.01 -9.07 4.65
C ASP A 39 -9.38 -7.68 4.81
N ALA A 40 -9.28 -7.17 6.05
CA ALA A 40 -8.67 -5.86 6.30
C ALA A 40 -7.20 -5.80 5.86
N ARG A 41 -6.46 -6.90 6.01
CA ARG A 41 -5.07 -7.01 5.54
C ARG A 41 -5.00 -7.08 4.01
N ALA A 42 -5.93 -7.76 3.37
CA ALA A 42 -6.02 -7.83 1.92
C ALA A 42 -6.30 -6.44 1.32
N ASP A 43 -7.27 -5.70 1.89
CA ASP A 43 -7.61 -4.34 1.45
C ASP A 43 -6.40 -3.39 1.50
N LYS A 44 -5.62 -3.46 2.60
CA LYS A 44 -4.37 -2.67 2.74
C LYS A 44 -3.33 -3.03 1.67
N ARG A 45 -3.18 -4.32 1.36
CA ARG A 45 -2.23 -4.80 0.33
C ARG A 45 -2.66 -4.37 -1.07
N ASP A 46 -3.94 -4.40 -1.37
CA ASP A 46 -4.46 -3.97 -2.66
C ASP A 46 -4.36 -2.45 -2.83
N ALA A 47 -4.68 -1.68 -1.78
CA ALA A 47 -4.45 -0.24 -1.76
C ALA A 47 -2.97 0.12 -1.98
N ALA A 48 -2.06 -0.58 -1.29
CA ALA A 48 -0.62 -0.43 -1.47
C ALA A 48 -0.17 -0.73 -2.91
N ALA A 49 -0.68 -1.81 -3.51
CA ALA A 49 -0.37 -2.18 -4.88
C ALA A 49 -0.88 -1.13 -5.89
N MET A 50 -2.09 -0.60 -5.69
CA MET A 50 -2.65 0.46 -6.53
C MET A 50 -1.82 1.74 -6.45
N ALA A 51 -1.45 2.19 -5.25
CA ALA A 51 -0.61 3.37 -5.07
C ALA A 51 0.76 3.23 -5.76
N LEU A 52 1.40 2.05 -5.65
CA LEU A 52 2.64 1.75 -6.35
C LEU A 52 2.49 1.82 -7.88
N ARG A 53 1.39 1.28 -8.42
CA ARG A 53 1.12 1.32 -9.87
C ARG A 53 0.87 2.74 -10.36
N GLN A 54 0.11 3.53 -9.60
CA GLN A 54 -0.13 4.94 -9.91
C GLN A 54 1.19 5.72 -9.92
N ALA A 55 2.05 5.53 -8.93
CA ALA A 55 3.36 6.18 -8.86
C ALA A 55 4.26 5.79 -10.04
N GLN A 56 4.29 4.51 -10.41
CA GLN A 56 5.03 4.04 -11.59
C GLN A 56 4.52 4.66 -12.89
N GLN A 57 3.21 4.77 -13.07
CA GLN A 57 2.62 5.37 -14.26
C GLN A 57 2.91 6.86 -14.34
N ALA A 58 2.77 7.59 -13.23
CA ALA A 58 3.09 9.01 -13.16
C ALA A 58 4.56 9.27 -13.52
N LEU A 59 5.50 8.54 -12.91
CA LEU A 59 6.93 8.75 -13.17
C LEU A 59 7.34 8.39 -14.60
N LYS A 60 6.67 7.44 -15.26
CA LYS A 60 6.91 7.14 -16.68
C LYS A 60 6.61 8.32 -17.59
N VAL A 61 5.63 9.16 -17.26
CA VAL A 61 5.29 10.36 -18.05
C VAL A 61 6.44 11.37 -18.04
N TYR A 62 7.19 11.43 -16.93
CA TYR A 62 8.35 12.34 -16.79
C TYR A 62 9.63 11.81 -17.46
N VAL A 63 9.66 10.53 -17.85
CA VAL A 63 10.79 9.96 -18.60
C VAL A 63 10.62 10.31 -20.07
N SER A 64 11.22 11.41 -20.51
CA SER A 64 11.31 11.73 -21.94
C SER A 64 12.56 11.09 -22.55
N VAL A 65 12.45 10.70 -23.83
CA VAL A 65 13.63 10.36 -24.67
C VAL A 65 14.39 11.60 -25.14
N ALA A 66 13.88 12.79 -24.81
CA ALA A 66 14.38 14.08 -25.26
C ALA A 66 14.67 14.98 -24.05
N PRO A 67 15.91 14.96 -23.50
CA PRO A 67 16.30 15.78 -22.35
C PRO A 67 16.14 17.29 -22.57
N SER A 68 16.07 17.71 -23.83
CA SER A 68 15.85 19.10 -24.24
C SER A 68 14.38 19.51 -24.29
N ASP A 69 13.42 18.61 -24.00
CA ASP A 69 12.01 18.97 -23.95
C ASP A 69 11.76 19.90 -22.74
N PRO A 70 11.30 21.14 -22.96
CA PRO A 70 11.06 22.10 -21.89
C PRO A 70 9.94 21.66 -20.93
N ASN A 71 9.10 20.69 -21.29
CA ASN A 71 8.04 20.19 -20.42
C ASN A 71 8.53 19.16 -19.39
N TYR A 72 9.61 18.43 -19.69
CA TYR A 72 10.05 17.27 -18.89
C TYR A 72 11.51 17.37 -18.40
N SER A 73 12.12 18.54 -18.53
CA SER A 73 13.51 18.82 -18.15
C SER A 73 13.64 19.34 -16.70
N PRO A 74 14.85 19.25 -16.11
CA PRO A 74 15.12 19.83 -14.80
C PRO A 74 14.75 21.32 -14.73
N GLY A 75 13.99 21.71 -13.70
CA GLY A 75 13.53 23.09 -13.49
C GLY A 75 12.17 23.41 -14.10
N ALA A 76 11.67 22.60 -15.04
CA ALA A 76 10.34 22.76 -15.62
C ALA A 76 9.24 22.59 -14.57
N VAL A 77 8.24 23.48 -14.56
CA VAL A 77 7.06 23.35 -13.69
C VAL A 77 6.29 22.04 -13.96
N PRO A 78 6.05 21.65 -15.23
CA PRO A 78 5.38 20.37 -15.52
C PRO A 78 6.20 19.15 -15.12
N GLY A 79 7.53 19.25 -15.03
CA GLY A 79 8.41 18.17 -14.55
C GLY A 79 8.42 17.98 -13.02
N ARG A 80 7.71 18.83 -12.28
CA ARG A 80 7.52 18.68 -10.83
C ARG A 80 6.28 17.85 -10.58
N TRP A 81 6.38 16.95 -9.62
CA TRP A 81 5.24 16.13 -9.24
C TRP A 81 4.55 16.72 -8.02
N ALA A 82 3.27 17.07 -8.15
CA ALA A 82 2.49 17.67 -7.07
C ALA A 82 2.35 16.78 -5.82
N ALA A 83 2.51 15.46 -5.98
CA ALA A 83 2.52 14.53 -4.84
C ALA A 83 3.77 14.68 -3.97
N ASP A 84 4.87 15.20 -4.53
CA ASP A 84 6.11 15.43 -3.80
C ASP A 84 6.15 16.85 -3.22
N PRO A 85 6.10 17.02 -1.89
CA PRO A 85 6.10 18.33 -1.25
C PRO A 85 7.45 19.05 -1.39
N SER A 86 8.52 18.35 -1.79
CA SER A 86 9.83 18.98 -2.01
C SER A 86 9.81 20.02 -3.12
N GLY A 87 8.82 19.96 -4.04
CA GLY A 87 8.70 20.84 -5.19
C GLY A 87 9.86 20.72 -6.18
N GLN A 88 10.68 19.67 -6.05
CA GLN A 88 11.79 19.38 -6.94
C GLN A 88 11.32 18.68 -8.21
N TRP A 89 12.22 18.58 -9.18
CA TRP A 89 11.98 17.77 -10.37
C TRP A 89 11.78 16.30 -9.97
N ALA A 90 10.77 15.65 -10.54
CA ALA A 90 10.34 14.31 -10.12
C ALA A 90 11.39 13.20 -10.34
N LEU A 91 12.39 13.45 -11.19
CA LEU A 91 13.47 12.50 -11.49
C LEU A 91 14.86 13.00 -11.05
N ARG A 92 14.88 14.02 -10.17
CA ARG A 92 16.12 14.48 -9.55
C ARG A 92 16.69 13.37 -8.66
N ASN A 93 18.01 13.26 -8.57
CA ASN A 93 18.60 12.29 -7.66
C ASN A 93 18.29 12.63 -6.20
N GLY A 94 17.88 11.62 -5.44
CA GLY A 94 17.58 11.75 -4.02
C GLY A 94 16.32 11.00 -3.63
N ASN A 95 15.94 11.19 -2.37
CA ASN A 95 14.74 10.62 -1.78
C ASN A 95 13.59 11.63 -1.86
N HIS A 96 12.45 11.17 -2.35
CA HIS A 96 11.24 11.95 -2.56
C HIS A 96 10.11 11.32 -1.76
N THR A 97 9.24 12.14 -1.19
CA THR A 97 8.14 11.68 -0.34
C THR A 97 6.83 11.88 -1.07
N ILE A 98 6.08 10.81 -1.28
CA ILE A 98 4.80 10.80 -2.01
C ILE A 98 3.69 10.18 -1.18
N THR A 99 3.79 10.38 0.14
CA THR A 99 2.83 9.86 1.11
C THR A 99 1.44 10.48 0.88
N SER A 100 1.37 11.63 0.21
CA SER A 100 0.12 12.24 -0.29
C SER A 100 -0.69 11.32 -1.22
N LEU A 101 -0.06 10.36 -1.91
CA LEU A 101 -0.77 9.37 -2.74
C LEU A 101 -1.53 8.33 -1.91
N LEU A 102 -1.22 8.22 -0.63
CA LEU A 102 -1.93 7.34 0.29
C LEU A 102 -3.17 8.02 0.90
N ALA A 103 -3.44 9.28 0.58
CA ALA A 103 -4.65 9.97 1.03
C ALA A 103 -5.90 9.21 0.59
N ASP A 104 -6.91 9.15 1.46
CA ASP A 104 -8.17 8.45 1.24
C ASP A 104 -8.03 6.92 1.07
N THR A 105 -6.92 6.33 1.52
CA THR A 105 -6.70 4.88 1.50
C THR A 105 -6.72 4.28 2.90
N PRO A 106 -6.99 2.96 3.04
CA PRO A 106 -6.92 2.26 4.33
C PRO A 106 -5.53 2.31 5.01
N ILE A 107 -4.49 2.74 4.29
CA ILE A 107 -3.10 2.84 4.76
C ILE A 107 -2.64 4.28 4.99
N GLU A 108 -3.53 5.27 4.91
CA GLU A 108 -3.21 6.69 5.15
C GLU A 108 -2.62 6.92 6.54
N ASN A 109 -3.29 6.38 7.57
CA ASN A 109 -2.91 6.56 8.96
C ASN A 109 -1.82 5.55 9.36
N GLY A 110 -0.56 5.95 9.21
CA GLY A 110 0.61 5.13 9.54
C GLY A 110 1.35 4.54 8.34
N GLY A 111 0.93 4.91 7.12
CA GLY A 111 1.66 4.65 5.89
C GLY A 111 2.73 5.71 5.61
N SER A 112 3.87 5.29 5.10
CA SER A 112 4.87 6.16 4.50
C SER A 112 5.18 5.65 3.11
N PHE A 113 5.09 6.53 2.13
CA PHE A 113 5.44 6.22 0.75
C PHE A 113 6.52 7.18 0.25
N THR A 114 7.67 6.62 -0.09
CA THR A 114 8.82 7.33 -0.64
C THR A 114 9.34 6.63 -1.89
N TYR A 115 10.10 7.37 -2.70
CA TYR A 115 10.89 6.80 -3.78
C TYR A 115 12.26 7.44 -3.82
N ASN A 116 13.27 6.62 -4.14
CA ASN A 116 14.63 7.07 -4.32
C ASN A 116 15.01 6.99 -5.80
N VAL A 117 15.55 8.08 -6.33
CA VAL A 117 16.04 8.16 -7.71
C VAL A 117 17.57 8.15 -7.70
N ALA A 118 18.15 7.21 -8.44
CA ALA A 118 19.58 7.14 -8.70
C ALA A 118 19.85 7.26 -10.19
N SER A 119 20.81 8.11 -10.54
CA SER A 119 21.29 8.26 -11.91
C SER A 119 22.48 7.34 -12.17
N TYR A 120 22.53 6.75 -13.35
CA TYR A 120 23.67 5.98 -13.82
C TYR A 120 23.95 6.30 -15.29
N ASP A 121 25.22 6.19 -15.67
CA ASP A 121 25.63 6.41 -17.06
C ASP A 121 25.13 5.24 -17.92
N CYS A 122 24.44 5.58 -19.01
CA CYS A 122 23.93 4.63 -19.99
C CYS A 122 24.44 4.92 -21.40
N GLY A 123 25.61 5.56 -21.51
CA GLY A 123 26.31 5.81 -22.78
C GLY A 123 26.14 7.23 -23.33
N PHE A 124 25.33 8.06 -22.69
CA PHE A 124 25.12 9.48 -23.03
C PHE A 124 25.85 10.43 -22.06
N GLY A 125 26.61 9.87 -21.11
CA GLY A 125 27.15 10.62 -19.98
C GLY A 125 26.08 10.95 -18.94
N LEU A 126 26.48 11.60 -17.85
CA LEU A 126 25.57 11.93 -16.76
C LEU A 126 24.93 13.32 -16.92
N GLY A 127 25.62 14.26 -17.54
CA GLY A 127 25.28 15.70 -17.47
C GLY A 127 25.62 16.32 -16.11
N SER A 128 25.19 17.56 -15.89
CA SER A 128 25.53 18.29 -14.66
C SER A 128 24.71 17.83 -13.44
N PRO A 129 25.34 17.68 -12.25
CA PRO A 129 24.63 17.47 -11.00
C PRO A 129 23.78 18.71 -10.62
N PRO A 130 22.74 18.57 -9.78
CA PRO A 130 22.26 17.34 -9.13
C PRO A 130 21.27 16.54 -9.97
N ASP A 131 20.83 17.09 -11.10
CA ASP A 131 19.72 16.54 -11.88
C ASP A 131 20.16 15.55 -12.93
N TYR A 132 21.42 15.55 -13.36
CA TYR A 132 21.98 14.58 -14.31
C TYR A 132 21.04 14.30 -15.51
N PRO A 133 20.78 15.30 -16.36
CA PRO A 133 19.72 15.25 -17.38
C PRO A 133 19.97 14.23 -18.49
N LEU A 134 21.22 13.79 -18.67
CA LEU A 134 21.60 12.81 -19.69
C LEU A 134 21.68 11.38 -19.15
N ALA A 135 21.61 11.23 -17.81
CA ALA A 135 21.74 9.94 -17.17
C ALA A 135 20.43 9.14 -17.22
N CYS A 136 20.55 7.83 -17.30
CA CYS A 136 19.42 6.94 -17.07
C CYS A 136 19.04 6.96 -15.59
N LYS A 137 17.73 6.95 -15.32
CA LYS A 137 17.16 7.00 -13.97
C LYS A 137 16.74 5.62 -13.52
N ARG A 138 17.13 5.26 -12.30
CA ARG A 138 16.63 4.08 -11.58
C ARG A 138 15.80 4.57 -10.41
N VAL A 139 14.53 4.18 -10.39
CA VAL A 139 13.59 4.54 -9.32
C VAL A 139 13.33 3.32 -8.46
N THR A 140 13.55 3.46 -7.15
CA THR A 140 13.22 2.43 -6.15
C THR A 140 12.13 2.96 -5.24
N PHE A 141 10.99 2.29 -5.22
CA PHE A 141 9.86 2.66 -4.37
C PHE A 141 9.97 1.96 -3.01
N GLN A 142 9.62 2.68 -1.95
CA GLN A 142 9.54 2.15 -0.59
C GLN A 142 8.20 2.57 0.00
N LEU A 143 7.37 1.57 0.31
CA LEU A 143 6.08 1.75 0.95
C LEU A 143 6.09 0.96 2.25
N SER A 144 5.97 1.65 3.39
CA SER A 144 5.80 1.00 4.69
C SER A 144 4.43 1.36 5.26
N TYR A 145 3.74 0.41 5.84
CA TYR A 145 2.48 0.62 6.56
C TYR A 145 2.38 -0.39 7.70
N THR A 146 1.59 -0.05 8.72
CA THR A 146 1.31 -0.95 9.84
C THR A 146 0.21 -1.94 9.48
N ASP A 147 0.41 -3.22 9.84
CA ASP A 147 -0.59 -4.30 9.70
C ASP A 147 -1.85 -4.00 10.53
#